data_AF-A0A522JNJ7-F1
#
_entry.id   AF-A0A522JNJ7-F1
#
_cell.length_a   1.000
_cell.length_b   1.000
_cell.length_c   1.000
_cell.angle_alpha   90.00
_cell.angle_beta   90.00
_cell.angle_gamma   90.00
#
_symmetry.space_group_name_H-M   'P 1'
#
loop_
_entity.id
_entity.type
_entity.pdbx_description
1 polymer ?
#
loop_
_entity_poly.entity_id
_entity_poly.type
_entity_poly.pdbx_seq_one_letter_code
_entity_poly.pdbx_strand_id
1 'polypeptide(L)' 'AADKRIARVLWNDPGTGVMRHADAGYEDAVACAKEQGLKLPMI' A
#
# COMPACT_ATOMS: atom_id res chain seq x y z
N ALA A 1 -13.69 7.59 -17.77
CA ALA A 1 -12.25 7.94 -17.72
C ALA A 1 -11.79 8.28 -16.30
N ALA A 2 -12.57 9.08 -15.56
CA ALA A 2 -12.29 9.43 -14.17
C ALA A 2 -12.25 8.21 -13.23
N ASP A 3 -13.19 7.26 -13.34
CA ASP A 3 -13.27 6.10 -12.44
C ASP A 3 -11.98 5.28 -12.40
N LYS A 4 -11.38 5.03 -13.56
CA LYS A 4 -10.09 4.33 -13.67
C LYS A 4 -8.96 5.10 -12.99
N ARG A 5 -9.00 6.43 -13.01
CA ARG A 5 -8.00 7.29 -12.34
C ARG A 5 -8.22 7.27 -10.83
N ILE A 6 -9.47 7.44 -10.40
CA ILE A 6 -9.87 7.42 -8.99
C ILE A 6 -9.48 6.09 -8.35
N ALA A 7 -9.81 4.96 -8.98
CA ALA A 7 -9.46 3.64 -8.48
C ALA A 7 -7.94 3.47 -8.27
N ARG A 8 -7.11 3.96 -9.20
CA ARG A 8 -5.65 3.90 -9.04
C ARG A 8 -5.12 4.85 -7.99
N VAL A 9 -5.61 6.09 -7.96
CA VAL A 9 -5.13 7.12 -7.02
C VAL A 9 -5.48 6.73 -5.59
N LEU A 10 -6.72 6.34 -5.34
CA LEU A 10 -7.18 5.94 -4.00
C LEU A 10 -6.62 4.59 -3.54
N TRP A 11 -6.03 3.80 -4.44
CA TRP A 11 -5.27 2.60 -4.07
C TRP A 11 -3.80 2.94 -3.78
N ASN A 12 -3.15 3.63 -4.72
CA ASN A 12 -1.71 3.87 -4.66
C ASN A 12 -1.32 4.87 -3.58
N ASP A 13 -2.08 5.96 -3.41
CA ASP A 13 -1.76 7.03 -2.46
C ASP A 13 -1.66 6.50 -1.01
N PRO A 14 -2.71 5.87 -0.42
CA PRO A 14 -2.57 5.25 0.89
C PRO A 14 -1.61 4.05 0.89
N GLY A 15 -1.53 3.29 -0.22
CA GLY A 15 -0.57 2.19 -0.36
C GLY A 15 0.89 2.62 -0.17
N THR A 16 1.27 3.83 -0.59
CA THR A 16 2.61 4.37 -0.31
C THR A 16 2.84 4.69 1.17
N GLY A 17 1.79 5.08 1.89
CA GLY A 17 1.84 5.24 3.35
C GLY A 17 2.11 3.92 4.04
N VAL A 18 1.38 2.86 3.68
CA VAL A 18 1.60 1.50 4.22
C VAL A 18 3.00 1.00 3.88
N MET A 19 3.45 1.16 2.62
CA MET A 19 4.81 0.83 2.19
C MET A 19 5.86 1.49 3.08
N ARG A 20 5.73 2.80 3.34
CA ARG A 20 6.69 3.55 4.15
C ARG A 20 6.76 3.04 5.60
N HIS A 21 5.63 2.71 6.20
CA HIS A 21 5.62 2.19 7.57
C HIS A 21 6.13 0.75 7.64
N ALA A 22 5.84 -0.08 6.64
CA ALA A 22 6.37 -1.43 6.55
C ALA A 22 7.90 -1.41 6.39
N ASP A 23 8.44 -0.52 5.55
CA ASP A 23 9.88 -0.31 5.36
C ASP A 23 10.58 0.18 6.66
N ALA A 24 9.87 0.97 7.48
CA ALA A 24 10.34 1.38 8.80
C ALA A 24 10.24 0.27 9.86
N GLY A 25 9.72 -0.92 9.54
CA GLY A 25 9.65 -2.08 10.44
C GLY A 25 8.39 -2.15 11.31
N TYR A 26 7.33 -1.40 11.00
CA TYR A 26 6.06 -1.50 11.73
C TYR A 26 5.32 -2.79 11.34
N GLU A 27 5.16 -3.71 12.30
CA GLU A 27 4.51 -5.01 12.07
C GLU A 27 3.07 -4.88 11.56
N ASP A 28 2.31 -3.93 12.10
CA ASP A 28 0.93 -3.65 11.67
C ASP A 28 0.86 -3.22 10.19
N ALA A 29 1.86 -2.50 9.71
CA ALA A 29 1.93 -2.08 8.30
C ALA A 29 2.32 -3.24 7.38
N VAL A 30 3.20 -4.14 7.84
CA VAL A 30 3.50 -5.39 7.12
C VAL A 30 2.26 -6.28 7.03
N ALA A 31 1.49 -6.40 8.11
CA ALA A 31 0.23 -7.14 8.13
C ALA A 31 -0.78 -6.52 7.15
N CYS A 32 -0.96 -5.20 7.18
CA CYS A 32 -1.83 -4.47 6.27
C CYS A 32 -1.42 -4.67 4.80
N ALA A 33 -0.11 -4.60 4.50
CA ALA A 33 0.39 -4.85 3.15
C ALA A 33 0.05 -6.26 2.64
N LYS A 34 0.14 -7.28 3.50
CA LYS A 34 -0.21 -8.67 3.16
C LYS A 34 -1.72 -8.86 2.99
N GLU A 35 -2.53 -8.31 3.89
CA GLU A 35 -4.00 -8.40 3.84
C GLU A 35 -4.56 -7.76 2.56
N GLN A 36 -4.03 -6.59 2.20
CA GLN A 36 -4.47 -5.84 1.02
C GLN A 36 -3.75 -6.27 -0.27
N GLY A 37 -2.77 -7.19 -0.20
CA GLY A 37 -2.03 -7.65 -1.38
C GLY A 37 -1.16 -6.58 -2.03
N LEU A 38 -0.59 -5.66 -1.25
CA LEU A 38 0.40 -4.70 -1.75
C LEU A 38 1.67 -5.42 -2.18
N LYS A 39 2.20 -5.03 -3.35
CA LYS A 39 3.43 -5.62 -3.91
C LYS A 39 4.64 -4.82 -3.44
N LEU A 40 5.26 -5.27 -2.35
CA LEU A 40 6.47 -4.67 -1.79
C LEU A 40 7.66 -5.61 -2.11
N PRO A 41 8.58 -5.28 -3.04
CA PRO A 41 9.60 -6.23 -3.50
C PRO A 41 10.59 -6.72 -2.42
N MET A 42 10.73 -5.97 -1.33
CA MET A 42 11.72 -6.22 -0.26
C MET A 42 11.10 -6.70 1.06
N ILE A 43 9.77 -6.82 1.13
CA ILE A 43 8.99 -7.20 2.33
C ILE A 43 7.98 -8.28 1.95
#